data_AF-A0A1G2L0C2-F1
#
_entry.id   AF-A0A1G2L0C2-F1
#
_cell.length_a   1.000
_cell.length_b   1.000
_cell.length_c   1.000
_cell.angle_alpha   90.00
_cell.angle_beta   90.00
_cell.angle_gamma   90.00
#
_symmetry.space_group_name_H-M   'P 1'
#
loop_
_entity.id
_entity.type
_entity.pdbx_description
1 polymer ?
#
loop_
_entity_poly.entity_id
_entity_poly.type
_entity_poly.pdbx_seq_one_letter_code
_entity_poly.pdbx_strand_id
1 'polypeptide(L)' 'MKKYQVALTKSYLVTVRAKTKEGAMHIAEFYTGDSQDISIDQDRKRYNFAIEQIECTVNESWEVI' A
#
# COMPACT_ATOMS: atom_id res chain seq x y z
N MET A 1 -31.12 -12.30 8.37
CA MET A 1 -29.95 -12.06 7.49
C MET A 1 -29.22 -13.37 7.28
N LYS A 2 -28.56 -13.55 6.13
CA LYS A 2 -27.74 -14.74 5.82
C LYS A 2 -26.25 -14.38 5.90
N LYS A 3 -25.40 -15.37 6.19
CA LYS A 3 -23.93 -15.22 6.28
C LYS A 3 -23.29 -15.80 5.02
N TYR A 4 -22.37 -15.07 4.41
CA TYR A 4 -21.60 -15.49 3.25
C TYR A 4 -20.12 -15.26 3.49
N GLN A 5 -19.28 -16.11 2.94
CA GLN A 5 -17.85 -15.88 2.84
C GLN A 5 -17.54 -15.43 1.42
N VAL A 6 -16.73 -14.38 1.30
CA VAL A 6 -16.29 -13.82 0.02
C VAL A 6 -14.80 -13.55 0.10
N ALA A 7 -14.07 -13.80 -0.98
CA ALA A 7 -12.69 -13.34 -1.11
C ALA A 7 -12.69 -11.92 -1.67
N LEU A 8 -11.80 -11.06 -1.17
CA LEU A 8 -11.62 -9.70 -1.67
C LEU A 8 -10.17 -9.50 -2.06
N THR A 9 -9.93 -9.24 -3.34
CA THR A 9 -8.60 -8.93 -3.85
C THR A 9 -8.51 -7.44 -4.09
N LYS A 10 -7.47 -6.83 -3.53
CA LYS A 10 -7.12 -5.44 -3.81
C LYS A 10 -5.69 -5.33 -4.31
N SER A 11 -5.46 -4.44 -5.27
CA SER A 11 -4.13 -4.07 -5.72
C SER A 11 -4.02 -2.55 -5.74
N TYR A 12 -2.83 -2.06 -5.41
CA TYR A 12 -2.57 -0.64 -5.25
C TYR A 12 -1.37 -0.21 -6.08
N LEU A 13 -1.48 0.95 -6.70
CA LEU A 13 -0.35 1.68 -7.25
C LEU A 13 0.12 2.70 -6.20
N VAL A 14 1.39 2.62 -5.83
CA VAL A 14 2.01 3.51 -4.83
C VAL A 14 3.03 4.40 -5.51
N THR A 15 2.85 5.71 -5.39
CA THR A 15 3.81 6.72 -5.88
C THR A 15 4.72 7.13 -4.74
N VAL A 16 6.01 6.79 -4.86
CA VAL A 16 7.03 7.07 -3.83
C VAL A 16 8.12 7.97 -4.41
N ARG A 17 8.40 9.07 -3.71
CA ARG A 17 9.59 9.89 -3.92
C ARG A 17 10.74 9.30 -3.09
N ALA A 18 11.71 8.67 -3.74
CA ALA A 18 12.89 8.08 -3.11
C ALA A 18 14.16 8.29 -3.96
N LYS A 19 15.33 7.98 -3.38
CA LYS A 19 16.63 8.13 -4.06
C LYS A 19 16.89 7.09 -5.14
N THR A 20 16.36 5.88 -4.97
CA THR A 20 16.51 4.76 -5.90
C THR A 20 15.20 4.01 -6.05
N LYS A 21 15.07 3.26 -7.14
CA LYS A 21 13.89 2.44 -7.41
C LYS A 21 13.73 1.33 -6.37
N GLU A 22 14.83 0.67 -6.02
CA GLU A 22 14.86 -0.37 -5.00
C GLU A 22 14.46 0.19 -3.63
N GLY A 23 14.89 1.42 -3.32
CA GLY A 23 14.46 2.13 -2.11
C GLY A 23 12.96 2.44 -2.14
N ALA A 24 12.42 2.89 -3.26
CA ALA A 24 10.98 3.12 -3.42
C ALA A 24 10.16 1.84 -3.21
N MET A 25 10.64 0.71 -3.73
CA MET A 25 10.00 -0.60 -3.53
C MET A 25 10.00 -0.99 -2.04
N HIS A 26 11.15 -0.90 -1.38
CA HIS A 26 11.26 -1.23 0.04
C HIS A 26 10.38 -0.31 0.91
N ILE A 27 10.31 0.99 0.58
CA ILE A 27 9.43 1.94 1.27
C ILE A 27 7.97 1.54 1.10
N ALA A 28 7.54 1.19 -0.11
CA ALA A 28 6.17 0.75 -0.36
C ALA A 28 5.87 -0.53 0.46
N GLU A 29 6.74 -1.54 0.42
CA GLU A 29 6.56 -2.79 1.17
C GLU A 29 6.49 -2.58 2.68
N PHE A 30 7.31 -1.70 3.23
CA PHE A 30 7.44 -1.52 4.67
C PHE A 30 6.46 -0.50 5.26
N TYR A 31 6.22 0.60 4.55
CA TYR A 31 5.41 1.73 5.04
C TYR A 31 4.01 1.82 4.42
N THR A 32 3.61 0.93 3.50
CA THR A 32 2.20 0.81 3.08
C THR A 32 1.55 -0.42 3.70
N GLY A 33 1.01 -0.26 4.90
CA GLY A 33 0.35 -1.32 5.68
C GLY A 33 -0.99 -1.73 5.07
N ASP A 34 -2.10 -1.54 5.80
CA ASP A 34 -3.48 -1.74 5.32
C ASP A 34 -3.86 -0.70 4.23
N SER A 35 -3.09 -0.62 3.15
CA SER A 35 -3.17 0.37 2.06
C SER A 35 -3.06 1.83 2.50
N GLN A 36 -2.41 2.08 3.63
CA GLN A 36 -2.16 3.41 4.17
C GLN A 36 -0.68 3.63 4.39
N ASP A 37 -0.23 4.87 4.21
CA ASP A 37 1.11 5.28 4.63
C ASP A 37 1.16 5.32 6.17
N ILE A 38 1.91 4.39 6.75
CA ILE A 38 2.12 4.28 8.21
C ILE A 38 3.42 4.95 8.66
N SER A 39 4.17 5.59 7.76
CA SER A 39 5.39 6.31 8.12
C SER A 39 5.09 7.56 8.94
N ILE A 40 5.96 7.85 9.90
CA ILE A 40 5.93 9.12 10.63
C ILE A 40 6.94 10.10 10.05
N ASP A 41 6.80 11.38 10.38
CA ASP A 41 7.69 12.44 9.90
C ASP A 41 9.17 12.18 10.21
N GLN A 42 9.46 11.48 11.31
CA GLN A 42 10.83 11.11 11.67
C GLN A 42 11.43 10.13 10.66
N ASP A 43 10.67 9.14 10.20
CA ASP A 43 11.11 8.14 9.22
C ASP A 43 11.37 8.81 7.88
N ARG A 44 10.41 9.62 7.42
CA ARG A 44 10.50 10.36 6.15
C ARG A 44 11.73 11.26 6.10
N LYS A 45 12.02 11.96 7.20
CA LYS A 45 13.23 12.80 7.33
C LYS A 45 14.50 11.97 7.41
N ARG A 46 14.52 10.90 8.21
CA ARG A 46 15.70 10.04 8.41
C ARG A 46 16.13 9.35 7.12
N TYR A 47 15.17 8.84 6.36
CA TYR A 47 15.41 8.06 5.15
C TYR A 47 15.24 8.88 3.86
N ASN A 48 14.84 10.14 3.98
CA ASN A 48 14.66 11.11 2.89
C ASN A 48 13.75 10.56 1.76
N PHE A 49 12.51 10.23 2.12
CA PHE A 49 11.47 9.79 1.20
C PHE A 49 10.11 10.42 1.52
N ALA A 50 9.18 10.27 0.59
CA ALA A 50 7.76 10.52 0.80
C ALA A 50 6.90 9.53 0.00
N ILE A 51 5.84 9.00 0.61
CA ILE A 51 4.75 8.36 -0.13
C ILE A 51 3.77 9.47 -0.48
N GLU A 52 3.53 9.68 -1.77
CA GLU A 52 2.75 10.82 -2.27
C GLU A 52 1.31 10.43 -2.57
N GLN A 53 1.11 9.20 -3.03
CA GLN A 53 -0.20 8.68 -3.40
C GLN A 53 -0.24 7.16 -3.25
N ILE A 54 -1.40 6.67 -2.82
CA ILE A 54 -1.77 5.25 -2.83
C ILE A 54 -3.12 5.17 -3.52
N GLU A 55 -3.19 4.51 -4.67
CA GLU A 55 -4.40 4.39 -5.47
C GLU A 55 -4.80 2.93 -5.61
N CYS A 56 -6.05 2.60 -5.30
CA CYS A 56 -6.59 1.27 -5.50
C CYS A 56 -6.94 1.07 -6.98
N THR A 57 -6.24 0.17 -7.66
CA THR A 57 -6.43 -0.11 -9.09
C THR A 57 -7.21 -1.39 -9.35
N VAL A 58 -7.23 -2.32 -8.39
CA VAL A 58 -8.07 -3.52 -8.40
C VAL A 58 -8.83 -3.58 -7.09
N ASN A 59 -10.15 -3.79 -7.14
CA ASN A 59 -11.03 -3.93 -5.98
C ASN A 59 -12.19 -4.87 -6.32
N GLU A 60 -11.89 -6.17 -6.35
CA GLU A 60 -12.81 -7.19 -6.87
C GLU A 60 -13.06 -8.28 -5.84
N SER A 61 -14.32 -8.68 -5.70
CA SER A 61 -14.76 -9.74 -4.81
C SER A 61 -15.10 -11.02 -5.56
N TRP A 62 -14.80 -12.16 -4.96
CA TRP A 62 -14.97 -13.48 -5.54
C TRP A 62 -15.74 -14.40 -4.59
N GLU A 63 -16.50 -15.32 -5.17
CA GLU A 63 -17.06 -16.45 -4.42
C GLU A 63 -15.93 -17.38 -3.97
N VAL A 64 -16.01 -17.86 -2.73
CA VAL A 64 -15.08 -18.89 -2.22
C VAL A 64 -15.72 -20.24 -2.48
N ILE A 65 -15.06 -21.10 -3.27
CA ILE A 65 -15.48 -22.48 -3.56
C ILE A 65 -15.39 -23.32 -2.28
#